data_AF-A0A945MM89-F1
#
_entry.id   AF-A0A945MM89-F1
#
_cell.length_a   1.000
_cell.length_b   1.000
_cell.length_c   1.000
_cell.angle_alpha   90.00
_cell.angle_beta   90.00
_cell.angle_gamma   90.00
#
_symmetry.space_group_name_H-M   'P 1'
#
loop_
_entity.id
_entity.type
_entity.pdbx_description
1 polymer ?
#
loop_
_entity_poly.entity_id
_entity_poly.type
_entity_poly.pdbx_seq_one_letter_code
_entity_poly.pdbx_strand_id
1 'polypeptide(L)'
;MFALVFLGFLSSVYGYSGWRLIPYLPRPWSLGALLILGLLLLAPLLLFRLRSQPGRLTWVADPLSWIAYGAMGFFVVSTSLLLLRDLLGLALTQLNLLDPTTRPFIDLLTFALAIAVTGWGGFQARRTPCVVEVEVPIADLPSAMSGLRIIQISDLHVGPTIKGP
;
A
#
# COMPACT_ATOMS: atom_id res chain seq x y z
N MET A 1 0.30 -6.88 22.76
CA MET A 1 -0.86 -7.40 22.00
C MET A 1 -0.90 -6.86 20.57
N PHE A 2 -1.02 -5.54 20.37
CA PHE A 2 -1.10 -4.93 19.03
C PHE A 2 0.00 -5.40 18.05
N ALA A 3 1.28 -5.29 18.44
CA ALA A 3 2.38 -5.66 17.56
C ALA A 3 2.33 -7.14 17.12
N LEU A 4 1.90 -8.06 18.00
CA LEU A 4 1.78 -9.48 17.66
C LEU A 4 0.67 -9.72 16.63
N VAL A 5 -0.51 -9.11 16.85
CA VAL A 5 -1.63 -9.20 15.91
C VAL A 5 -1.25 -8.59 14.56
N PHE A 6 -0.62 -7.42 14.58
CA PHE A 6 -0.16 -6.73 13.38
C PHE A 6 0.86 -7.56 12.60
N LEU A 7 1.89 -8.10 13.26
CA LEU A 7 2.89 -8.95 12.61
C LEU A 7 2.31 -10.27 12.12
N GLY A 8 1.36 -10.86 12.86
CA GLY A 8 0.68 -12.08 12.42
C GLY A 8 -0.12 -11.86 11.13
N PHE A 9 -0.86 -10.75 11.08
CA PHE A 9 -1.56 -10.34 9.86
C PHE A 9 -0.58 -10.05 8.72
N LEU A 10 0.45 -9.24 8.97
CA LEU A 10 1.44 -8.87 7.94
C LEU A 10 2.21 -10.09 7.41
N SER A 11 2.57 -11.01 8.30
CA SER A 11 3.19 -12.28 7.93
C SER A 11 2.27 -13.15 7.09
N SER A 12 0.97 -13.11 7.32
CA SER A 12 -0.01 -13.84 6.49
C SER A 12 -0.08 -13.25 5.09
N VAL A 13 -0.13 -11.92 4.97
CA VAL A 13 -0.13 -11.19 3.69
C VAL A 13 1.15 -11.47 2.90
N TYR A 14 2.32 -11.31 3.53
CA TYR A 14 3.62 -11.51 2.88
C TYR A 14 3.87 -12.99 2.58
N GLY A 15 3.52 -13.87 3.50
CA GLY A 15 3.68 -15.31 3.37
C GLY A 15 2.83 -15.88 2.25
N TYR A 16 1.55 -15.49 2.17
CA TYR A 16 0.66 -15.95 1.10
C TYR A 16 1.13 -15.46 -0.28
N SER A 17 1.49 -14.18 -0.42
CA SER A 17 2.06 -13.65 -1.67
C SER A 17 3.39 -14.34 -2.02
N GLY A 18 4.28 -14.50 -1.04
CA GLY A 18 5.59 -15.14 -1.24
C GLY A 18 5.47 -16.60 -1.66
N TRP A 19 4.54 -17.36 -1.05
CA TRP A 19 4.29 -18.76 -1.39
C TRP A 19 3.85 -18.96 -2.85
N ARG A 20 3.23 -17.94 -3.46
CA ARG A 20 2.81 -18.00 -4.88
C ARG A 20 3.93 -17.82 -5.88
N LEU A 21 4.99 -17.08 -5.56
CA LEU A 21 6.08 -16.78 -6.50
C LEU A 21 7.39 -17.51 -6.20
N ILE A 22 7.75 -17.60 -4.93
CA ILE A 22 9.07 -18.09 -4.50
C ILE A 22 9.36 -19.53 -4.98
N PRO A 23 8.39 -20.47 -5.03
CA PRO A 23 8.65 -21.82 -5.53
C PRO A 23 9.11 -21.89 -6.99
N TYR A 24 8.82 -20.86 -7.80
CA TYR A 24 9.23 -20.78 -9.21
C TYR A 24 10.60 -20.13 -9.39
N LEU A 25 11.23 -19.63 -8.33
CA LEU A 25 12.54 -19.00 -8.38
C LEU A 25 13.67 -20.03 -8.20
N PRO A 26 14.83 -19.84 -8.87
CA PRO A 26 16.01 -20.63 -8.56
C PRO A 26 16.46 -20.40 -7.11
N ARG A 27 17.11 -21.41 -6.50
CA ARG A 27 17.47 -21.44 -5.07
C ARG A 27 18.17 -20.18 -4.51
N PRO A 28 19.14 -19.53 -5.17
CA PRO A 28 19.72 -18.31 -4.62
C PRO A 28 18.70 -17.15 -4.55
N TRP A 29 17.82 -17.04 -5.54
CA TRP A 29 16.78 -16.03 -5.60
C TRP A 29 15.64 -16.29 -4.62
N SER A 30 15.30 -17.56 -4.37
CA SER A 30 14.30 -17.91 -3.36
C SER A 30 14.76 -17.55 -1.94
N LEU A 31 16.03 -17.79 -1.61
CA LEU A 31 16.62 -17.39 -0.32
C LEU A 31 16.66 -15.86 -0.18
N GLY A 32 17.06 -15.15 -1.24
CA GLY A 32 17.04 -13.70 -1.27
C GLY A 32 15.63 -13.13 -1.05
N ALA A 33 14.62 -13.68 -1.72
CA ALA A 33 13.23 -13.28 -1.56
C ALA A 33 12.73 -13.50 -0.12
N LEU A 34 13.01 -14.66 0.47
CA LEU A 34 12.65 -14.93 1.88
C LEU A 34 13.33 -13.96 2.85
N LEU A 35 14.60 -13.65 2.63
CA LEU A 35 15.32 -12.66 3.45
C LEU A 35 14.67 -11.27 3.32
N ILE A 36 14.35 -10.84 2.11
CA ILE A 36 13.67 -9.56 1.86
C ILE A 36 12.32 -9.52 2.56
N LEU A 37 11.49 -10.56 2.45
CA LEU A 37 10.21 -10.63 3.14
C LEU A 37 10.36 -10.55 4.67
N GLY A 38 11.36 -11.23 5.23
CA GLY A 38 11.68 -11.17 6.65
C GLY A 38 12.10 -9.76 7.10
N LEU A 39 12.93 -9.08 6.32
CA LEU A 39 13.33 -7.70 6.58
C LEU A 39 12.13 -6.74 6.50
N LEU A 40 11.28 -6.88 5.48
CA LEU A 40 10.07 -6.07 5.33
C LEU A 40 9.07 -6.31 6.45
N LEU A 41 8.95 -7.54 6.97
CA LEU A 41 8.06 -7.88 8.09
C LEU A 41 8.46 -7.14 9.36
N LEU A 42 9.77 -7.00 9.61
CA LEU A 42 10.30 -6.32 10.80
C LEU A 42 10.45 -4.80 10.63
N ALA A 43 10.45 -4.30 9.39
CA ALA A 43 10.66 -2.88 9.09
C ALA A 43 9.68 -1.92 9.82
N PRO A 44 8.38 -2.21 9.97
CA PRO A 44 7.48 -1.34 10.73
C PRO A 44 7.86 -1.19 12.21
N LEU A 45 8.36 -2.25 12.85
CA LEU A 45 8.83 -2.17 14.25
C LEU A 45 10.09 -1.31 14.36
N LEU A 46 11.01 -1.48 13.41
CA LEU A 46 12.21 -0.65 13.33
C LEU A 46 11.84 0.81 13.11
N LEU A 47 10.92 1.10 12.18
CA LEU A 47 10.44 2.46 11.90
C LEU A 47 9.72 3.08 13.10
N PHE A 48 8.94 2.31 13.85
CA PHE A 48 8.33 2.77 15.10
C PHE A 48 9.40 3.23 16.09
N ARG A 49 10.47 2.43 16.27
CA ARG A 49 11.60 2.79 17.14
C ARG A 49 12.34 4.03 16.62
N LEU A 50 12.67 4.09 15.34
CA LEU A 50 13.39 5.22 14.74
C LEU A 50 12.59 6.52 14.83
N ARG A 51 11.27 6.48 14.63
CA ARG A 51 10.39 7.66 14.72
C ARG A 51 10.08 8.09 16.14
N SER A 52 10.19 7.18 17.12
CA SER A 52 10.06 7.53 18.55
C SER A 52 11.23 8.37 19.11
N GLN A 53 12.30 8.55 18.33
CA GLN A 53 13.48 9.36 18.69
C GLN A 53 13.72 10.49 17.66
N PRO A 54 12.94 11.57 17.70
CA PRO A 54 13.02 12.64 16.72
C PRO A 54 14.42 13.28 16.66
N GLY A 55 14.95 13.49 15.46
CA GLY A 55 16.15 14.33 15.22
C GLY A 55 17.47 13.60 14.93
N ARG A 56 17.63 12.31 15.27
CA ARG A 56 18.95 11.63 15.13
C ARG A 56 19.12 10.81 13.85
N LEU A 57 18.04 10.23 13.32
CA LEU A 57 18.08 9.27 12.19
C LEU A 57 16.96 9.47 11.16
N THR A 58 16.43 10.69 11.04
CA THR A 58 15.36 11.00 10.06
C THR A 58 15.76 10.67 8.63
N TRP A 59 17.03 10.92 8.28
CA TRP A 59 17.61 10.59 6.98
C TRP A 59 17.59 9.09 6.63
N VAL A 60 17.55 8.19 7.63
CA VAL A 60 17.34 6.75 7.43
C VAL A 60 15.86 6.39 7.47
N ALA A 61 15.13 6.97 8.44
CA ALA A 61 13.74 6.64 8.67
C ALA A 61 12.85 6.99 7.48
N ASP A 62 13.14 8.09 6.77
CA ASP A 62 12.38 8.53 5.61
C ASP A 62 12.43 7.56 4.42
N PRO A 63 13.61 7.25 3.84
CA PRO A 63 13.69 6.29 2.74
C PRO A 63 13.22 4.89 3.16
N LEU A 64 13.52 4.47 4.41
CA LEU A 64 13.03 3.20 4.93
C LEU A 64 11.50 3.17 5.03
N SER A 65 10.85 4.30 5.37
CA SER A 65 9.38 4.42 5.39
C SER A 65 8.79 4.25 3.99
N TRP A 66 9.41 4.83 2.96
CA TRP A 66 8.98 4.64 1.57
C TRP A 66 9.03 3.17 1.16
N ILE A 67 10.12 2.47 1.49
CA ILE A 67 10.28 1.05 1.18
C ILE A 67 9.27 0.21 1.98
N ALA A 68 9.21 0.38 3.29
CA ALA A 68 8.40 -0.47 4.16
C ALA A 68 6.90 -0.28 3.90
N TYR A 69 6.41 0.97 3.87
CA TYR A 69 4.99 1.24 3.66
C TYR A 69 4.57 1.06 2.21
N GLY A 70 5.46 1.35 1.25
CA GLY A 70 5.23 1.06 -0.16
C GLY A 70 5.12 -0.44 -0.41
N ALA A 71 6.04 -1.25 0.13
CA ALA A 71 5.97 -2.70 0.06
C ALA A 71 4.73 -3.25 0.78
N MET A 72 4.39 -2.71 1.96
CA MET A 72 3.18 -3.10 2.67
C MET A 72 1.93 -2.87 1.82
N GLY A 73 1.79 -1.69 1.20
CA GLY A 73 0.70 -1.39 0.27
C GLY A 73 0.67 -2.33 -0.92
N PHE A 74 1.82 -2.55 -1.56
CA PHE A 74 1.97 -3.49 -2.68
C PHE A 74 1.48 -4.90 -2.32
N PHE A 75 1.93 -5.45 -1.18
CA PHE A 75 1.59 -6.80 -0.76
C PHE A 75 0.12 -6.94 -0.33
N VAL A 76 -0.49 -5.89 0.21
CA VAL A 76 -1.93 -5.85 0.47
C VAL A 76 -2.72 -5.90 -0.85
N VAL A 77 -2.32 -5.12 -1.85
CA VAL A 77 -2.95 -5.13 -3.17
C VAL A 77 -2.76 -6.49 -3.85
N SER A 78 -1.54 -7.03 -3.87
CA SER A 78 -1.26 -8.34 -4.48
C SER A 78 -2.04 -9.47 -3.81
N THR A 79 -2.07 -9.49 -2.47
CA THR A 79 -2.84 -10.49 -1.72
C THR A 79 -4.32 -10.38 -2.01
N SER A 80 -4.87 -9.16 -2.06
CA SER A 80 -6.30 -8.96 -2.38
C SER A 80 -6.65 -9.46 -3.78
N LEU A 81 -5.81 -9.18 -4.77
CA LEU A 81 -6.01 -9.65 -6.14
C LEU A 81 -5.84 -11.17 -6.26
N LEU A 82 -4.87 -11.76 -5.55
CA LEU A 82 -4.66 -13.22 -5.50
C LEU A 82 -5.84 -13.94 -4.83
N LEU A 83 -6.38 -13.39 -3.74
CA LEU A 83 -7.58 -13.93 -3.09
C LEU A 83 -8.79 -13.88 -4.03
N LEU A 84 -9.01 -12.75 -4.71
CA LEU A 84 -10.05 -12.63 -5.73
C LEU A 84 -9.85 -13.66 -6.84
N ARG A 85 -8.61 -13.79 -7.33
CA ARG A 85 -8.26 -14.78 -8.34
C ARG A 85 -8.55 -16.20 -7.87
N ASP A 86 -8.27 -16.54 -6.62
CA ASP A 86 -8.50 -17.88 -6.08
C ASP A 86 -10.01 -18.16 -5.95
N LEU A 87 -10.80 -17.18 -5.49
CA LEU A 87 -12.26 -17.30 -5.42
C LEU A 87 -12.87 -17.52 -6.80
N LEU A 88 -12.43 -16.74 -7.80
CA LEU A 88 -12.84 -16.92 -9.19
C LEU A 88 -12.36 -18.25 -9.76
N GLY A 89 -11.13 -18.66 -9.44
CA GLY A 89 -10.54 -19.92 -9.86
C GLY A 89 -11.34 -21.11 -9.35
N LEU A 90 -11.78 -21.10 -8.09
CA LEU A 90 -12.64 -22.12 -7.53
C LEU A 90 -13.95 -22.24 -8.33
N ALA A 91 -14.63 -21.13 -8.59
CA ALA A 91 -15.87 -21.13 -9.37
C ALA A 91 -15.67 -21.67 -10.80
N LEU A 92 -14.61 -21.26 -11.48
CA LEU A 92 -14.34 -21.67 -12.86
C LEU A 92 -13.84 -23.12 -12.98
N THR A 93 -13.14 -23.64 -11.96
CA THR A 93 -12.75 -25.05 -11.93
C THR A 93 -13.94 -25.99 -11.78
N GLN A 94 -15.01 -25.59 -11.06
CA GLN A 94 -16.25 -26.36 -10.97
C GLN A 94 -16.96 -26.48 -12.34
N LEU A 95 -16.66 -25.56 -13.26
CA LEU A 95 -17.19 -25.55 -14.63
C LEU A 95 -16.24 -26.20 -15.64
N ASN A 96 -15.12 -26.79 -15.19
CA ASN A 96 -14.05 -27.32 -16.03
C ASN A 96 -13.50 -26.31 -17.07
N LEU A 97 -13.55 -25.02 -16.78
CA LEU A 97 -13.13 -23.95 -17.70
C LEU A 97 -11.65 -23.56 -17.57
N LEU A 98 -10.96 -24.06 -16.54
CA LEU A 98 -9.57 -23.71 -16.27
C LEU A 98 -8.67 -24.94 -16.27
N ASP A 99 -7.62 -24.89 -17.10
CA ASP A 99 -6.51 -25.83 -17.04
C ASP A 99 -5.59 -25.50 -15.84
N PRO A 100 -5.37 -26.43 -14.89
CA PRO A 100 -4.44 -26.24 -13.78
C PRO A 100 -3.02 -25.81 -14.17
N THR A 101 -2.55 -26.13 -15.38
CA THR A 101 -1.20 -25.78 -15.85
C THR A 101 -1.02 -24.26 -16.05
N THR A 102 -2.11 -23.52 -16.29
CA THR A 102 -2.08 -22.07 -16.51
C THR A 102 -1.97 -21.25 -15.22
N ARG A 103 -2.12 -21.90 -14.05
CA ARG A 103 -2.15 -21.23 -12.75
C ARG A 103 -0.93 -20.35 -12.46
N PRO A 104 0.32 -20.77 -12.72
CA PRO A 104 1.50 -19.95 -12.45
C PRO A 104 1.54 -18.70 -13.32
N PHE A 105 1.10 -18.80 -14.57
CA PHE A 105 1.03 -17.68 -15.49
C PHE A 105 0.00 -16.63 -15.05
N ILE A 106 -1.18 -17.10 -14.59
CA ILE A 106 -2.22 -16.23 -14.03
C ILE A 106 -1.72 -15.56 -12.73
N ASP A 107 -1.03 -16.30 -11.85
CA ASP A 107 -0.45 -15.73 -10.64
C ASP A 107 0.56 -14.62 -11.00
N LEU A 108 1.45 -14.86 -11.98
CA LEU A 108 2.38 -13.84 -12.50
C LEU A 108 1.67 -12.61 -13.06
N LEU A 109 0.62 -12.79 -13.86
CA LEU A 109 -0.18 -11.68 -14.38
C LEU A 109 -0.88 -10.89 -13.26
N THR A 110 -1.34 -11.59 -12.23
CA THR A 110 -1.95 -10.98 -11.04
C THR A 110 -0.94 -10.09 -10.30
N PHE A 111 0.31 -10.55 -10.18
CA PHE A 111 1.40 -9.72 -9.63
C PHE A 111 1.75 -8.53 -10.52
N ALA A 112 1.80 -8.70 -11.84
CA ALA A 112 2.01 -7.59 -12.76
C ALA A 112 0.90 -6.53 -12.63
N LEU A 113 -0.35 -6.96 -12.51
CA LEU A 113 -1.48 -6.08 -12.23
C LEU A 113 -1.33 -5.38 -10.87
N ALA A 114 -0.90 -6.10 -9.82
CA ALA A 114 -0.66 -5.51 -8.51
C ALA A 114 0.41 -4.40 -8.56
N ILE A 115 1.49 -4.59 -9.33
CA ILE A 115 2.51 -3.56 -9.57
C ILE A 115 1.88 -2.34 -10.25
N ALA A 116 1.09 -2.55 -11.31
CA ALA A 116 0.45 -1.47 -12.05
C ALA A 116 -0.54 -0.68 -11.16
N VAL A 117 -1.40 -1.37 -10.40
CA VAL A 117 -2.36 -0.75 -9.49
C VAL A 117 -1.66 -0.01 -8.35
N THR A 118 -0.60 -0.58 -7.78
CA THR A 118 0.19 0.08 -6.72
C THR A 118 0.88 1.33 -7.26
N GLY A 119 1.47 1.25 -8.45
CA GLY A 119 2.09 2.39 -9.12
C GLY A 119 1.07 3.49 -9.44
N TRP A 120 -0.10 3.11 -9.95
CA TRP A 120 -1.21 4.03 -10.18
C TRP A 120 -1.69 4.69 -8.89
N GLY A 121 -1.89 3.92 -7.81
CA GLY A 121 -2.26 4.44 -6.50
C GLY A 121 -1.22 5.41 -5.95
N GLY A 122 0.06 5.09 -6.09
CA GLY A 122 1.17 5.98 -5.71
C GLY A 122 1.20 7.28 -6.53
N PHE A 123 0.91 7.22 -7.82
CA PHE A 123 0.79 8.39 -8.67
C PHE A 123 -0.40 9.27 -8.25
N GLN A 124 -1.57 8.68 -8.00
CA GLN A 124 -2.75 9.39 -7.53
C GLN A 124 -2.54 10.02 -6.14
N ALA A 125 -1.85 9.33 -5.23
CA ALA A 125 -1.55 9.82 -3.88
C ALA A 125 -0.60 11.03 -3.87
N ARG A 126 0.14 11.27 -4.95
CA ARG A 126 1.03 12.43 -5.11
C ARG A 126 0.42 13.57 -5.92
N ARG A 127 -0.82 13.41 -6.43
CA ARG A 127 -1.48 14.49 -7.15
C ARG A 127 -1.87 15.60 -6.19
N THR A 128 -1.74 16.83 -6.67
CA THR A 128 -2.21 18.02 -5.96
C THR A 128 -3.73 17.93 -5.74
N PRO A 129 -4.23 18.17 -4.52
CA PRO A 129 -5.66 18.24 -4.26
C PRO A 129 -6.34 19.27 -5.18
N CYS A 130 -7.52 18.94 -5.69
CA CYS A 130 -8.32 19.88 -6.45
C CYS A 130 -8.89 20.95 -5.51
N VAL A 131 -8.92 22.20 -5.96
CA VAL A 131 -9.65 23.27 -5.26
C VAL A 131 -11.12 23.11 -5.61
N VAL A 132 -11.96 23.01 -4.57
CA VAL A 132 -13.41 22.97 -4.73
C VAL A 132 -13.95 24.29 -4.20
N GLU A 133 -14.55 25.09 -5.08
CA GLU A 133 -15.26 26.31 -4.71
C GLU A 133 -16.68 25.95 -4.31
N VAL A 134 -17.09 26.34 -3.11
CA VAL A 134 -18.42 26.09 -2.57
C VAL A 134 -19.05 27.42 -2.18
N GLU A 135 -20.20 27.75 -2.75
CA GLU A 135 -21.00 28.89 -2.31
C GLU A 135 -21.79 28.50 -1.07
N VAL A 136 -21.54 29.20 0.04
CA VAL A 136 -22.24 28.96 1.31
C VAL A 136 -23.25 30.09 1.50
N PRO A 137 -24.57 29.81 1.39
CA PRO A 137 -25.58 30.84 1.64
C PRO A 137 -25.64 31.15 3.14
N ILE A 138 -25.44 32.43 3.48
CA ILE A 138 -25.53 32.91 4.87
C ILE A 138 -26.70 33.89 4.93
N ALA A 139 -27.73 33.54 5.71
CA ALA A 139 -28.85 34.43 5.98
C ALA A 139 -28.35 35.68 6.73
N ASP A 140 -28.88 36.85 6.38
CA ASP A 140 -28.55 38.14 6.99
C ASP A 140 -27.04 38.48 6.97
N LEU A 141 -26.31 38.05 5.93
CA LEU A 141 -24.89 38.39 5.77
C LEU A 141 -24.71 39.92 5.64
N PRO A 142 -23.91 40.56 6.52
CA PRO A 142 -23.63 41.98 6.40
C PRO A 142 -23.00 42.33 5.06
N SER A 143 -23.40 43.46 4.46
CA SER A 143 -22.91 43.88 3.13
C SER A 143 -21.39 44.03 3.04
N ALA A 144 -20.73 44.40 4.14
CA ALA A 144 -19.27 44.48 4.24
C ALA A 144 -18.55 43.12 4.09
N MET A 145 -19.25 42.00 4.28
CA MET A 145 -18.73 40.64 4.14
C MET A 145 -19.13 39.98 2.82
N SER A 146 -19.92 40.66 1.98
CA SER A 146 -20.29 40.17 0.66
C SER A 146 -19.05 40.03 -0.22
N GLY A 147 -18.80 38.82 -0.72
CA GLY A 147 -17.63 38.50 -1.55
C GLY A 147 -16.37 38.11 -0.77
N LEU A 148 -16.44 37.99 0.58
CA LEU A 148 -15.37 37.41 1.37
C LEU A 148 -15.08 35.98 0.91
N ARG A 149 -13.80 35.65 0.71
CA ARG A 149 -13.35 34.29 0.36
C ARG A 149 -12.61 33.67 1.54
N ILE A 150 -13.01 32.47 1.92
CA ILE A 150 -12.40 31.69 3.00
C ILE A 150 -11.78 30.43 2.39
N ILE A 151 -10.52 30.16 2.73
CA ILE A 151 -9.86 28.89 2.38
C ILE A 151 -9.94 27.99 3.61
N GLN A 152 -10.67 26.88 3.47
CA GLN A 152 -10.73 25.84 4.50
C GLN A 152 -9.87 24.64 4.08
N ILE A 153 -8.93 24.26 4.94
CA ILE A 153 -8.08 23.08 4.77
C ILE A 153 -8.32 22.18 5.98
N SER A 154 -8.60 20.90 5.74
CA SER A 154 -8.73 19.89 6.80
C SER A 154 -7.93 18.64 6.48
N ASP A 155 -7.48 17.95 7.53
CA ASP A 155 -6.96 16.57 7.49
C ASP A 155 -5.88 16.25 6.44
N LEU A 156 -4.96 17.19 6.19
CA LEU A 156 -3.86 16.98 5.23
C LEU A 156 -2.92 15.82 5.63
N HIS A 157 -2.92 15.42 6.90
CA HIS A 157 -2.12 14.34 7.51
C HIS A 157 -0.75 14.13 6.82
N VAL A 158 0.09 15.17 6.89
CA VAL A 158 1.34 15.26 6.14
C VAL A 158 2.29 14.13 6.52
N GLY A 159 2.46 13.19 5.58
CA GLY A 159 3.43 12.12 5.65
C GLY A 159 4.61 12.32 4.70
N PRO A 160 5.54 11.34 4.63
CA PRO A 160 6.65 11.36 3.68
C PRO A 160 6.22 11.53 2.22
N THR A 161 4.98 11.19 1.88
CA THR A 161 4.41 11.25 0.53
C THR A 161 4.24 12.68 0.00
N ILE A 162 3.92 13.63 0.89
CA ILE A 162 3.53 15.00 0.51
C ILE A 162 4.30 16.09 1.28
N LYS A 163 5.33 15.72 2.05
CA LYS A 163 6.18 16.69 2.75
C LYS A 163 6.94 17.55 1.73
N GLY A 164 7.05 18.84 1.99
CA GLY A 164 7.88 19.76 1.22
C GLY A 164 9.38 19.52 1.40
N PRO A 165 10.23 20.15 0.56
CA PRO A 165 11.68 20.17 0.75
C PRO A 165 12.09 20.83 2.08
#